data_AF-A0A7W0JHL3-F1
#
_entry.id   AF-A0A7W0JHL3-F1
#
_cell.length_a   1.000
_cell.length_b   1.000
_cell.length_c   1.000
_cell.angle_alpha   90.00
_cell.angle_beta   90.00
_cell.angle_gamma   90.00
#
_symmetry.space_group_name_H-M   'P 1'
#
loop_
_entity.id
_entity.type
_entity.pdbx_description
1 polymer ?
#
loop_
_entity_poly.entity_id
_entity_poly.type
_entity_poly.pdbx_seq_one_letter_code
_entity_poly.pdbx_strand_id
1 'polypeptide(L)'
;GARLDRQQAVLVLGARYRGQPVMLTEVGGFLLIPQHVPAEERDMLYQFYGSFNNSEELLAQYRDLMEGIASLPFVAGFCYTQLTDIEQEVNGLLTYDRRAKVAPEQVAEIHRRLFDLGG
;
A
#
# COMPACT_ATOMS: atom_id res chain seq x y z
N GLY A 1 13.65 5.22 33.74
CA GLY A 1 12.78 4.90 32.60
C GLY A 1 13.25 5.69 31.40
N ALA A 2 13.92 5.04 30.45
CA ALA A 2 14.49 5.74 29.29
C ALA A 2 13.36 6.17 28.35
N ARG A 3 13.25 7.49 28.15
CA ARG A 3 12.38 8.11 27.15
C ARG A 3 13.04 7.83 25.80
N LEU A 4 12.50 6.88 25.04
CA LEU A 4 12.96 6.58 23.69
C LEU A 4 12.80 7.85 22.85
N ASP A 5 13.93 8.38 22.40
CA ASP A 5 13.99 9.39 21.35
C ASP A 5 13.28 8.82 20.11
N ARG A 6 12.28 9.55 19.61
CA ARG A 6 11.36 9.12 18.54
C ARG A 6 12.07 8.80 17.22
N GLN A 7 13.37 9.04 17.11
CA GLN A 7 14.20 8.75 15.94
C GLN A 7 14.81 7.33 15.91
N GLN A 8 14.65 6.52 16.96
CA GLN A 8 15.38 5.23 17.11
C GLN A 8 14.57 3.96 16.81
N ALA A 9 13.30 4.07 16.41
CA ALA A 9 12.40 2.90 16.38
C ALA A 9 12.68 1.85 15.28
N VAL A 10 13.55 2.12 14.31
CA VAL A 10 13.75 1.26 13.11
C VAL A 10 15.19 0.74 12.98
N LEU A 11 16.05 0.98 13.97
CA LEU A 11 17.46 0.60 13.91
C LEU A 11 17.78 -0.49 14.94
N VAL A 12 18.62 -1.45 14.52
CA VAL A 12 19.19 -2.43 15.45
C VAL A 12 19.99 -1.72 16.54
N LEU A 13 19.98 -2.28 17.75
CA LEU A 13 20.65 -1.70 18.91
C LEU A 13 22.12 -1.36 18.60
N GLY A 14 22.49 -0.09 18.83
CA GLY A 14 23.85 0.42 18.57
C GLY A 14 24.05 1.03 17.18
N ALA A 15 23.13 0.83 16.24
CA ALA A 15 23.13 1.55 14.96
C ALA A 15 22.60 2.99 15.13
N ARG A 16 23.04 3.88 14.24
CA ARG A 16 22.60 5.29 14.19
C ARG A 16 22.19 5.65 12.78
N TYR A 17 21.09 6.40 12.66
CA TYR A 17 20.70 7.01 11.40
C TYR A 17 21.71 8.12 11.07
N ARG A 18 22.23 8.09 9.85
CA ARG A 18 23.25 9.02 9.32
C ARG A 18 22.76 9.67 8.01
N GLY A 19 21.44 9.69 7.77
CA GLY A 19 20.86 10.20 6.53
C GLY A 19 20.81 9.17 5.39
N GLN A 20 20.84 7.87 5.70
CA GLN A 20 20.61 6.84 4.69
C GLN A 20 19.16 6.92 4.15
N PRO A 21 18.89 6.62 2.87
CA PRO A 21 17.53 6.58 2.37
C PRO A 21 16.69 5.51 3.11
N VAL A 22 15.45 5.86 3.45
CA VAL A 22 14.47 4.91 3.98
C VAL A 22 13.53 4.50 2.85
N MET A 23 13.29 3.20 2.69
CA MET A 23 12.31 2.68 1.74
C MET A 23 11.19 1.96 2.47
N LEU A 24 9.96 2.15 2.02
CA LEU A 24 8.83 1.33 2.42
C LEU A 24 8.76 0.12 1.49
N THR A 25 9.38 -0.99 1.88
CA THR A 25 9.49 -2.18 1.00
C THR A 25 8.17 -2.93 0.83
N GLU A 26 7.17 -2.65 1.66
CA GLU A 26 5.81 -3.16 1.51
C GLU A 26 4.82 -2.07 1.93
N VAL A 27 3.89 -1.72 1.04
CA VAL A 27 2.76 -0.81 1.31
C VAL A 27 1.53 -1.29 0.56
N GLY A 28 0.35 -0.85 1.00
CA GLY A 28 -0.91 -1.21 0.34
C GLY A 28 -1.50 -2.49 0.92
N GLY A 29 -1.69 -3.49 0.08
CA GLY A 29 -2.37 -4.73 0.47
C GLY A 29 -3.87 -4.55 0.65
N PHE A 30 -4.50 -3.70 -0.16
CA PHE A 30 -5.94 -3.47 -0.12
C PHE A 30 -6.72 -4.58 -0.81
N LEU A 31 -7.85 -4.96 -0.22
CA LEU A 31 -8.71 -6.02 -0.71
C LEU A 31 -9.90 -5.45 -1.47
N LEU A 32 -10.28 -6.11 -2.57
CA LEU A 32 -11.54 -5.85 -3.27
C LEU A 32 -12.52 -6.96 -2.92
N ILE A 33 -13.65 -6.62 -2.32
CA ILE A 33 -14.62 -7.58 -1.80
C ILE A 33 -15.26 -8.35 -2.98
N PRO A 34 -15.18 -9.70 -3.00
CA PRO A 34 -15.82 -10.51 -4.01
C PRO A 34 -17.33 -10.51 -3.79
N GLN A 35 -18.06 -9.76 -4.62
CA GLN A 35 -19.50 -9.58 -4.48
C GLN A 35 -20.32 -10.87 -4.71
N HIS A 36 -19.72 -11.89 -5.33
CA HIS A 36 -20.34 -13.19 -5.60
C HIS A 36 -20.17 -14.21 -4.47
N VAL A 37 -19.35 -13.91 -3.46
CA VAL A 37 -19.11 -14.78 -2.31
C VAL A 37 -19.90 -14.23 -1.11
N PRO A 38 -20.76 -15.02 -0.45
CA PRO A 38 -21.46 -14.63 0.77
C PRO A 38 -20.48 -14.16 1.86
N ALA A 39 -20.90 -13.20 2.71
CA ALA A 39 -19.99 -12.59 3.68
C ALA A 39 -19.43 -13.61 4.70
N GLU A 40 -20.23 -14.60 5.06
CA GLU A 40 -19.92 -15.71 5.97
C GLU A 40 -18.92 -16.72 5.39
N GLU A 41 -18.74 -16.75 4.07
CA GLU A 41 -17.79 -17.63 3.37
C GLU A 41 -16.48 -16.93 3.00
N ARG A 42 -16.39 -15.60 3.22
CA ARG A 42 -15.19 -14.82 2.93
C ARG A 42 -14.14 -15.05 4.02
N ASP A 43 -12.88 -14.94 3.61
CA ASP A 43 -11.76 -14.95 4.54
C ASP A 43 -11.90 -13.84 5.60
N MET A 44 -11.45 -14.11 6.83
CA MET A 44 -11.44 -13.14 7.92
C MET A 44 -10.58 -11.89 7.60
N LEU A 45 -9.62 -11.99 6.67
CA LEU A 45 -8.79 -10.87 6.21
C LEU A 45 -9.62 -9.65 5.79
N TYR A 46 -10.80 -9.85 5.18
CA TYR A 46 -11.69 -8.76 4.76
C TYR A 46 -12.26 -7.92 5.92
N GLN A 47 -12.14 -8.41 7.16
CA GLN A 47 -12.57 -7.69 8.37
C GLN A 47 -11.44 -6.91 9.03
N PHE A 48 -10.17 -7.24 8.75
CA PHE A 48 -8.99 -6.68 9.42
C PHE A 48 -8.15 -5.78 8.53
N TYR A 49 -8.22 -5.97 7.21
CA TYR A 49 -7.48 -5.18 6.22
C TYR A 49 -8.39 -4.18 5.52
N GLY A 50 -7.79 -3.13 4.94
CA GLY A 50 -8.50 -2.15 4.12
C GLY A 50 -9.19 -2.84 2.95
N SER A 51 -10.51 -2.96 3.03
CA SER A 51 -11.34 -3.76 2.11
C SER A 51 -12.43 -2.88 1.52
N PHE A 52 -12.60 -2.96 0.21
CA PHE A 52 -13.42 -2.03 -0.56
C PHE A 52 -14.46 -2.78 -1.41
N ASN A 53 -15.63 -2.19 -1.61
CA ASN A 53 -16.73 -2.85 -2.30
C ASN A 53 -16.57 -2.81 -3.82
N ASN A 54 -15.85 -1.82 -4.33
CA ASN A 54 -15.69 -1.55 -5.74
C ASN A 54 -14.32 -0.94 -6.04
N SER A 55 -13.99 -0.92 -7.34
CA SER A 55 -12.72 -0.39 -7.84
C SER A 55 -12.53 1.10 -7.57
N GLU A 56 -13.60 1.88 -7.46
CA GLU A 56 -13.51 3.33 -7.21
C GLU A 56 -13.07 3.61 -5.77
N GLU A 57 -13.66 2.92 -4.79
CA GLU A 57 -13.27 2.97 -3.38
C GLU A 57 -11.82 2.50 -3.19
N LEU A 58 -11.45 1.39 -3.84
CA LEU A 58 -10.09 0.86 -3.82
C LEU A 58 -9.09 1.88 -4.38
N LEU A 59 -9.41 2.50 -5.53
CA LEU A 59 -8.56 3.50 -6.16
C LEU A 59 -8.46 4.78 -5.31
N ALA A 60 -9.54 5.18 -4.65
CA ALA A 60 -9.53 6.32 -3.73
C ALA A 60 -8.57 6.08 -2.57
N GLN A 61 -8.65 4.91 -1.92
CA GLN A 61 -7.71 4.58 -0.85
C GLN A 61 -6.27 4.44 -1.35
N TYR A 62 -6.07 3.87 -2.54
CA TYR A 62 -4.76 3.79 -3.17
C TYR A 62 -4.14 5.18 -3.32
N ARG A 63 -4.90 6.15 -3.87
CA ARG A 63 -4.45 7.53 -4.00
C ARG A 63 -4.07 8.14 -2.66
N ASP A 64 -4.95 8.03 -1.65
CA ASP A 64 -4.71 8.61 -0.33
C ASP A 64 -3.44 8.03 0.32
N LEU A 65 -3.18 6.73 0.15
CA LEU A 65 -1.94 6.10 0.59
C LEU A 65 -0.71 6.67 -0.14
N MET A 66 -0.77 6.78 -1.47
CA MET A 66 0.36 7.28 -2.26
C MET A 66 0.66 8.76 -1.95
N GLU A 67 -0.37 9.60 -1.79
CA GLU A 67 -0.23 11.00 -1.37
C GLU A 67 0.37 11.09 0.05
N GLY A 68 -0.08 10.26 0.98
CA GLY A 68 0.50 10.14 2.31
C GLY A 68 1.99 9.79 2.28
N ILE A 69 2.37 8.79 1.49
CA ILE A 69 3.79 8.40 1.32
C ILE A 69 4.61 9.53 0.70
N ALA A 70 4.10 10.17 -0.35
CA ALA A 70 4.79 11.28 -1.02
C ALA A 70 5.02 12.48 -0.09
N SER A 71 4.16 12.66 0.92
CA SER A 71 4.33 13.72 1.92
C SER A 71 5.46 13.48 2.93
N LEU A 72 6.09 12.29 2.94
CA LEU A 72 7.16 11.92 3.88
C LEU A 72 8.55 12.22 3.31
N PRO A 73 9.21 13.34 3.69
CA PRO A 73 10.48 13.77 3.06
C PRO A 73 11.67 12.85 3.35
N PHE A 74 11.53 11.91 4.29
CA PHE A 74 12.58 10.95 4.64
C PHE A 74 12.43 9.60 3.91
N VAL A 75 11.31 9.38 3.21
CA VAL A 75 11.08 8.16 2.43
C VAL A 75 11.58 8.39 1.00
N ALA A 76 12.56 7.60 0.59
CA ALA A 76 13.17 7.68 -0.75
C ALA A 76 12.37 6.90 -1.80
N GLY A 77 11.43 6.05 -1.39
CA GLY A 77 10.60 5.26 -2.29
C GLY A 77 9.81 4.18 -1.57
N PHE A 78 8.99 3.47 -2.34
CA PHE A 78 8.15 2.39 -1.82
C PHE A 78 8.00 1.25 -2.84
N CYS A 79 7.51 0.12 -2.37
CA CYS A 79 7.07 -1.00 -3.19
C CYS A 79 5.65 -1.38 -2.79
N TYR A 80 4.71 -1.26 -3.73
CA TYR A 80 3.33 -1.68 -3.51
C TYR A 80 3.26 -3.20 -3.51
N THR A 81 2.74 -3.77 -2.42
CA THR A 81 2.52 -5.20 -2.28
C THR A 81 1.01 -5.45 -2.41
N GLN A 82 0.51 -6.15 -3.42
CA GLN A 82 1.23 -6.86 -4.50
C GLN A 82 0.70 -6.56 -5.91
N LEU A 83 1.39 -7.07 -6.93
CA LEU A 83 0.99 -6.85 -8.32
C LEU A 83 -0.23 -7.69 -8.72
N THR A 84 -0.24 -8.98 -8.38
CA THR A 84 -1.30 -9.94 -8.74
C THR A 84 -1.79 -10.64 -7.50
N ASP A 85 -3.07 -10.99 -7.47
CA ASP A 85 -3.55 -11.96 -6.48
C ASP A 85 -2.79 -13.27 -6.63
N ILE A 86 -2.50 -13.88 -5.48
CA ILE A 86 -2.05 -15.26 -5.37
C ILE A 86 -3.13 -16.04 -4.59
N GLU A 87 -2.82 -17.26 -4.15
CA GLU A 87 -3.74 -18.21 -3.50
C GLU A 87 -4.86 -17.58 -2.65
N GLN A 88 -4.64 -17.36 -1.35
CA GLN A 88 -5.60 -16.69 -0.47
C GLN A 88 -5.32 -15.19 -0.35
N GLU A 89 -4.16 -14.72 -0.80
CA GLU A 89 -3.81 -13.30 -0.79
C GLU A 89 -4.36 -12.60 -2.04
N VAL A 90 -5.55 -12.03 -1.87
CA VAL A 90 -6.32 -11.36 -2.92
C VAL A 90 -6.23 -9.84 -2.88
N ASN A 91 -5.05 -9.34 -2.48
CA ASN A 91 -4.71 -7.92 -2.33
C ASN A 91 -3.81 -7.38 -3.46
N GLY A 92 -3.77 -8.07 -4.61
CA GLY A 92 -3.10 -7.60 -5.81
C GLY A 92 -3.87 -6.50 -6.52
N LEU A 93 -3.16 -5.63 -7.25
CA LEU A 93 -3.77 -4.68 -8.20
C LEU A 93 -4.41 -5.38 -9.40
N LEU A 94 -3.93 -6.58 -9.71
CA LEU A 94 -4.48 -7.47 -10.71
C LEU A 94 -5.07 -8.71 -10.04
N THR A 95 -6.08 -9.32 -10.64
CA THR A 95 -6.58 -10.64 -10.25
C THR A 95 -5.55 -11.74 -10.52
N TYR A 96 -5.86 -12.97 -10.07
CA TYR A 96 -5.03 -14.15 -10.34
C TYR A 96 -4.77 -14.34 -11.85
N ASP A 97 -5.80 -14.13 -12.67
CA ASP A 97 -5.73 -14.14 -14.15
C ASP A 97 -5.14 -12.86 -14.75
N ARG A 98 -4.49 -12.01 -13.95
CA ARG A 98 -3.87 -10.73 -14.35
C ARG A 98 -4.84 -9.72 -14.94
N ARG A 99 -6.13 -9.77 -14.56
CA ARG A 99 -7.11 -8.75 -14.96
C ARG A 99 -7.00 -7.57 -13.99
N ALA A 100 -7.00 -6.34 -14.50
CA ALA A 100 -6.84 -5.18 -13.64
C ALA A 100 -8.07 -4.96 -12.75
N LYS A 101 -7.87 -4.76 -11.45
CA LYS A 101 -8.94 -4.39 -10.50
C LYS A 101 -9.23 -2.90 -10.53
N VAL A 102 -8.24 -2.10 -10.88
CA VAL A 102 -8.32 -0.67 -11.15
C VAL A 102 -7.68 -0.40 -12.51
N ALA A 103 -8.10 0.64 -13.23
CA ALA A 103 -7.51 0.92 -14.54
C ALA A 103 -6.02 1.30 -14.38
N PRO A 104 -5.08 0.64 -15.08
CA PRO A 104 -3.65 0.97 -14.98
C PRO A 104 -3.34 2.44 -15.29
N GLU A 105 -4.13 3.07 -16.17
CA GLU A 105 -3.98 4.47 -16.56
C GLU A 105 -4.28 5.41 -15.38
N GLN A 106 -5.23 5.06 -14.51
CA GLN A 106 -5.56 5.83 -13.31
C GLN A 106 -4.45 5.72 -12.26
N VAL A 107 -3.86 4.52 -12.10
CA VAL A 107 -2.69 4.34 -11.26
C VAL A 107 -1.53 5.17 -11.80
N ALA A 108 -1.22 5.05 -13.09
CA ALA A 108 -0.15 5.82 -13.73
C ALA A 108 -0.34 7.34 -13.56
N GLU A 109 -1.58 7.83 -13.63
CA GLU A 109 -1.90 9.24 -13.42
C GLU A 109 -1.60 9.70 -11.98
N ILE A 110 -1.91 8.89 -10.97
CA ILE A 110 -1.56 9.18 -9.58
C ILE A 110 -0.04 9.33 -9.44
N HIS A 111 0.73 8.37 -9.97
CA HIS A 111 2.19 8.43 -9.91
C HIS A 111 2.77 9.63 -10.64
N ARG A 112 2.31 9.93 -11.87
CA ARG A 112 2.77 11.11 -12.62
C ARG A 112 2.60 12.40 -11.81
N ARG A 113 1.42 12.61 -11.23
CA ARG A 113 1.16 13.79 -10.38
C ARG A 113 2.10 13.87 -9.19
N LEU A 114 2.39 12.76 -8.53
CA LEU A 114 3.28 12.73 -7.37
C LEU A 114 4.75 13.01 -7.76
N PHE A 115 5.19 12.57 -8.94
CA PHE A 115 6.53 12.87 -9.44
C PHE A 115 6.66 14.29 -10.01
N ASP A 116 5.59 14.84 -10.60
CA ASP A 116 5.56 16.22 -11.11
C ASP A 116 5.49 17.26 -9.97
N LEU A 117 5.01 16.88 -8.77
CA LEU A 117 5.00 17.72 -7.57
C LEU A 117 6.33 17.73 -6.80
N GLY A 118 7.30 16.90 -7.22
CA GLY A 118 8.61 16.74 -6.56
C GLY A 118 9.80 17.38 -7.29
N GLY A 119 9.55 18.22 -8.30
CA GLY A 119 10.57 18.95 -9.07
C GLY A 119 10.85 20.37 -8.57
#